data_AF-A0A7W3SZ51-F1
#
_entry.id   AF-A0A7W3SZ51-F1
#
_cell.length_a   1.000
_cell.length_b   1.000
_cell.length_c   1.000
_cell.angle_alpha   90.00
_cell.angle_beta   90.00
_cell.angle_gamma   90.00
#
_symmetry.space_group_name_H-M   'P 1'
#
loop_
_entity.id
_entity.type
_entity.pdbx_description
1 polymer ?
#
loop_
_entity_poly.entity_id
_entity_poly.type
_entity_poly.pdbx_seq_one_letter_code
_entity_poly.pdbx_strand_id
1 'polypeptide(L)'
;TIDYTYDARGNRKTLNGDENFADPSGEQNYTFNIWDQLKTVTNGNTTTEFEYEMQGLRLAKTITTVNLESGNGVPTSVEKVRYVYNNGGKVISEANASNQVTANYVWGPDRLLAKRDVSTNKKYYYLYNGHGDVVQIIDESGNIVNNYQYDEWGNILQQQEGIDNAFKYAGEIQDEETGLYYLRARYYDPAVGRFISKDTYEGSISNPLSLNLYTYVENKPLNNVDPSGFWCQSTVNGKTYSHAGGCSDPANYDRYVPDKIVANNPGKSYEQLISLYKSEQLTATLLAKGLGNGVKKEFENTFGDFLPGMMIGSTVAAPAPKTMPVPGAGVLKGAVAIITAIIGATTTTAETTTTVDLKYQFIFRNGSGNKTNLTPRPGIDTNGLSYFLKPKGSPMTVTSIEAINSTGVLYARVDNPATGHVAVMPIDPFELEIWMATRNDPTAEPYYLTTVLQSISIKLK
;
A
#
# COMPACT_ATOMS: atom_id res chain seq x y z
N THR A 1 -38.26 1.01 8.23
CA THR A 1 -37.23 0.27 8.98
C THR A 1 -36.25 -0.30 7.98
N ILE A 2 -34.95 -0.24 8.24
CA ILE A 2 -33.95 -0.90 7.39
C ILE A 2 -33.62 -2.26 8.00
N ASP A 3 -33.89 -3.34 7.26
CA ASP A 3 -33.69 -4.72 7.65
C ASP A 3 -32.60 -5.37 6.79
N TYR A 4 -31.72 -6.13 7.45
CA TYR A 4 -30.62 -6.84 6.81
C TYR A 4 -30.66 -8.31 7.19
N THR A 5 -30.32 -9.18 6.25
CA THR A 5 -29.97 -10.57 6.55
C THR A 5 -28.51 -10.83 6.21
N TYR A 6 -27.93 -11.87 6.81
CA TYR A 6 -26.53 -12.25 6.60
C TYR A 6 -26.42 -13.75 6.29
N ASP A 7 -25.40 -14.13 5.53
CA ASP A 7 -24.99 -15.53 5.40
C ASP A 7 -24.33 -16.03 6.70
N ALA A 8 -24.05 -17.34 6.77
CA ALA A 8 -23.45 -17.96 7.95
C ALA A 8 -22.03 -17.43 8.27
N ARG A 9 -21.36 -16.78 7.31
CA ARG A 9 -20.02 -16.18 7.46
C ARG A 9 -20.12 -14.71 7.89
N GLY A 10 -21.31 -14.11 7.85
CA GLY A 10 -21.55 -12.73 8.22
C GLY A 10 -21.45 -11.75 7.05
N ASN A 11 -21.56 -12.23 5.81
CA ASN A 11 -21.71 -11.35 4.66
C ASN A 11 -23.17 -10.96 4.50
N ARG A 12 -23.46 -9.68 4.24
CA ARG A 12 -24.82 -9.19 4.02
C ARG A 12 -25.43 -9.95 2.84
N LYS A 13 -26.64 -10.47 2.99
CA LYS A 13 -27.36 -11.23 1.96
C LYS A 13 -28.51 -10.42 1.37
N THR A 14 -29.24 -9.69 2.20
CA THR A 14 -30.32 -8.80 1.75
C THR A 14 -30.25 -7.46 2.47
N LEU A 15 -30.72 -6.41 1.78
CA LEU A 15 -31.00 -5.08 2.29
C LEU A 15 -32.42 -4.70 1.88
N ASN A 16 -33.27 -4.42 2.87
CA ASN A 16 -34.65 -3.94 2.68
C ASN A 16 -34.80 -2.63 3.48
N GLY A 17 -35.13 -1.49 2.88
CA GLY A 17 -35.06 -0.20 3.58
C GLY A 17 -35.81 0.98 2.97
N ASP A 18 -35.95 2.04 3.77
CA ASP A 18 -36.82 3.21 3.59
C ASP A 18 -36.25 4.24 2.58
N GLU A 19 -37.14 4.91 1.84
CA GLU A 19 -36.93 5.77 0.65
C GLU A 19 -36.07 7.03 0.88
N ASN A 20 -35.52 7.21 2.09
CA ASN A 20 -34.83 8.44 2.53
C ASN A 20 -33.30 8.36 2.54
N PHE A 21 -32.73 7.21 2.24
CA PHE A 21 -31.33 7.07 1.84
C PHE A 21 -31.31 6.76 0.35
N ALA A 22 -30.33 7.28 -0.40
CA ALA A 22 -30.29 7.22 -1.86
C ALA A 22 -30.08 5.79 -2.43
N ASP A 23 -31.03 4.90 -2.17
CA ASP A 23 -31.13 3.56 -2.71
C ASP A 23 -32.48 3.45 -3.47
N PRO A 24 -32.50 3.00 -4.74
CA PRO A 24 -33.73 2.76 -5.46
C PRO A 24 -34.67 1.84 -4.68
N SER A 25 -35.94 2.21 -4.63
CA SER A 25 -37.03 1.48 -3.99
C SER A 25 -37.02 -0.03 -4.34
N GLY A 26 -36.44 -0.88 -3.49
CA GLY A 26 -36.41 -2.33 -3.71
C GLY A 26 -35.49 -3.11 -2.77
N GLU A 27 -35.73 -4.42 -2.65
CA GLU A 27 -34.81 -5.35 -1.96
C GLU A 27 -33.51 -5.48 -2.78
N GLN A 28 -32.37 -5.15 -2.19
CA GLN A 28 -31.07 -5.52 -2.77
C GLN A 28 -30.63 -6.90 -2.27
N ASN A 29 -30.19 -7.74 -3.20
CA ASN A 29 -29.67 -9.08 -2.92
C ASN A 29 -28.18 -9.17 -3.22
N TYR A 30 -27.42 -9.74 -2.29
CA TYR A 30 -25.97 -9.89 -2.41
C TYR A 30 -25.59 -11.38 -2.34
N THR A 31 -24.65 -11.80 -3.18
CA THR A 31 -24.03 -13.12 -3.09
C THR A 31 -22.52 -13.02 -3.00
N PHE A 32 -21.89 -14.00 -2.36
CA PHE A 32 -20.45 -14.02 -2.12
C PHE A 32 -19.86 -15.34 -2.61
N ASN A 33 -18.64 -15.29 -3.13
CA ASN A 33 -17.93 -16.50 -3.54
C ASN A 33 -17.36 -17.25 -2.31
N ILE A 34 -16.61 -18.34 -2.57
CA ILE A 34 -16.00 -19.16 -1.50
C ILE A 34 -14.89 -18.44 -0.73
N TRP A 35 -14.39 -17.31 -1.25
CA TRP A 35 -13.34 -16.49 -0.66
C TRP A 35 -13.88 -15.23 0.03
N ASP A 36 -15.19 -15.19 0.31
CA ASP A 36 -15.88 -14.05 0.93
C ASP A 36 -15.79 -12.74 0.12
N GLN A 37 -15.61 -12.84 -1.19
CA GLN A 37 -15.67 -11.68 -2.10
C GLN A 37 -17.08 -11.54 -2.67
N LEU A 38 -17.57 -10.30 -2.75
CA LEU A 38 -18.88 -9.98 -3.32
C LEU A 38 -18.93 -10.43 -4.78
N LYS A 39 -19.80 -11.39 -5.08
CA LYS A 39 -19.92 -12.00 -6.41
C LYS A 39 -21.02 -11.34 -7.23
N THR A 40 -22.20 -11.12 -6.65
CA THR A 40 -23.31 -10.46 -7.35
C THR A 40 -24.06 -9.50 -6.45
N VAL A 41 -24.57 -8.43 -7.04
CA VAL A 41 -25.59 -7.55 -6.45
C VAL A 41 -26.76 -7.49 -7.42
N THR A 42 -27.97 -7.74 -6.94
CA THR A 42 -29.20 -7.56 -7.72
C THR A 42 -30.04 -6.49 -7.04
N ASN A 43 -30.27 -5.39 -7.75
CA ASN A 43 -31.17 -4.31 -7.35
C ASN A 43 -32.25 -4.15 -8.43
N GLY A 44 -33.49 -4.51 -8.08
CA GLY A 44 -34.61 -4.50 -9.03
C GLY A 44 -34.33 -5.34 -10.28
N ASN A 45 -34.21 -4.68 -11.42
CA ASN A 45 -33.96 -5.30 -12.72
C ASN A 45 -32.50 -5.27 -13.17
N THR A 46 -31.59 -4.77 -12.34
CA THR A 46 -30.16 -4.69 -12.62
C THR A 46 -29.42 -5.70 -11.76
N THR A 47 -28.59 -6.54 -12.40
CA THR A 47 -27.65 -7.44 -11.73
C THR A 47 -26.23 -7.08 -12.13
N THR A 48 -25.39 -6.84 -11.13
CA THR A 48 -23.97 -6.60 -11.28
C THR A 48 -23.20 -7.81 -10.80
N GLU A 49 -22.37 -8.38 -11.66
CA GLU A 49 -21.48 -9.50 -11.36
C GLU A 49 -20.03 -9.03 -11.30
N PHE A 50 -19.29 -9.49 -10.30
CA PHE A 50 -17.89 -9.13 -10.09
C PHE A 50 -16.96 -10.34 -10.27
N GLU A 51 -15.87 -10.12 -11.00
CA GLU A 51 -14.80 -11.08 -11.23
C GLU A 51 -13.53 -10.59 -10.53
N TYR A 52 -12.74 -11.50 -9.95
CA TYR A 52 -11.54 -11.17 -9.19
C TYR A 52 -10.33 -11.97 -9.68
N GLU A 53 -9.16 -11.35 -9.58
CA GLU A 53 -7.87 -12.00 -9.74
C GLU A 53 -7.54 -12.86 -8.50
N MET A 54 -6.55 -13.74 -8.63
CA MET A 54 -6.15 -14.64 -7.54
C MET A 54 -5.62 -13.89 -6.30
N GLN A 55 -5.09 -12.67 -6.50
CA GLN A 55 -4.62 -11.78 -5.43
C GLN A 55 -5.76 -11.00 -4.75
N GLY A 56 -7.01 -11.18 -5.19
CA GLY A 56 -8.19 -10.59 -4.58
C GLY A 56 -8.61 -9.24 -5.15
N LEU A 57 -7.88 -8.68 -6.12
CA LEU A 57 -8.24 -7.46 -6.83
C LEU A 57 -9.36 -7.73 -7.85
N ARG A 58 -10.26 -6.78 -8.05
CA ARG A 58 -11.40 -6.90 -8.95
C ARG A 58 -10.93 -6.81 -10.40
N LEU A 59 -10.98 -7.92 -11.10
CA LEU A 59 -10.63 -8.02 -12.51
C LEU A 59 -11.66 -7.33 -13.41
N ALA A 60 -12.95 -7.52 -13.12
CA ALA A 60 -14.01 -6.96 -13.94
C ALA A 60 -15.33 -6.81 -13.17
N LYS A 61 -16.21 -5.98 -13.72
CA LYS A 61 -17.64 -5.98 -13.40
C LYS A 61 -18.49 -6.08 -14.66
N THR A 62 -19.60 -6.80 -14.57
CA THR A 62 -20.58 -6.95 -15.65
C THR A 62 -21.95 -6.53 -15.14
N ILE A 63 -22.55 -5.52 -15.75
CA ILE A 63 -23.84 -4.96 -15.37
C ILE A 63 -24.86 -5.43 -16.40
N THR A 64 -25.87 -6.17 -15.96
CA THR A 64 -26.95 -6.69 -16.79
C THR A 64 -28.27 -6.08 -16.35
N THR A 65 -28.93 -5.35 -17.24
CA THR A 65 -30.28 -4.80 -16.99
C THR A 65 -31.30 -5.60 -17.79
N VAL A 66 -32.34 -6.12 -17.14
CA VAL A 66 -33.40 -6.91 -17.78
C VAL A 66 -34.72 -6.16 -17.86
N ASN A 67 -35.55 -6.51 -18.84
CA ASN A 67 -36.96 -6.10 -18.83
C ASN A 67 -37.78 -7.15 -18.08
N LEU A 68 -38.33 -6.77 -16.91
CA LEU A 68 -39.13 -7.64 -16.06
C LEU A 68 -40.56 -7.87 -16.61
N GLU A 69 -41.06 -7.00 -17.51
CA GLU A 69 -42.41 -7.12 -18.09
C GLU A 69 -42.52 -8.24 -19.14
N SER A 70 -41.40 -8.69 -19.70
CA SER A 70 -41.38 -9.66 -20.81
C SER A 70 -41.37 -11.13 -20.37
N GLY A 71 -41.49 -11.43 -19.07
CA GLY A 71 -41.63 -12.79 -18.52
C GLY A 71 -40.41 -13.72 -18.64
N ASN A 72 -39.45 -13.42 -19.52
CA ASN A 72 -38.27 -14.25 -19.81
C ASN A 72 -36.94 -13.66 -19.33
N GLY A 73 -36.95 -12.54 -18.59
CA GLY A 73 -35.72 -11.93 -18.06
C GLY A 73 -34.69 -11.58 -19.13
N VAL A 74 -35.14 -11.19 -20.34
CA VAL A 74 -34.26 -10.93 -21.48
C VAL A 74 -33.37 -9.71 -21.15
N PRO A 75 -32.03 -9.83 -21.29
CA PRO A 75 -31.12 -8.69 -21.14
C PRO A 75 -31.42 -7.59 -22.15
N THR A 76 -31.60 -6.37 -21.65
CA THR A 76 -31.78 -5.14 -22.45
C THR A 76 -30.48 -4.36 -22.60
N SER A 77 -29.60 -4.43 -21.62
CA SER A 77 -28.22 -3.92 -21.70
C SER A 77 -27.28 -4.86 -20.94
N VAL A 78 -26.09 -5.05 -21.49
CA VAL A 78 -24.98 -5.76 -20.85
C VAL A 78 -23.72 -4.92 -21.04
N GLU A 79 -23.21 -4.37 -19.94
CA GLU A 79 -21.99 -3.56 -19.93
C GLU A 79 -20.92 -4.28 -19.13
N LYS A 80 -19.69 -4.33 -19.66
CA LYS A 80 -18.55 -4.94 -18.96
C LYS A 80 -17.38 -3.99 -18.91
N VAL A 81 -16.88 -3.75 -17.71
CA VAL A 81 -15.67 -2.98 -17.43
C VAL A 81 -14.63 -3.93 -16.85
N ARG A 82 -13.43 -3.93 -17.44
CA ARG A 82 -12.25 -4.64 -16.96
C ARG A 82 -11.24 -3.65 -16.40
N TYR A 83 -10.55 -4.04 -15.34
CA TYR A 83 -9.59 -3.20 -14.65
C TYR A 83 -8.18 -3.75 -14.82
N VAL A 84 -7.21 -2.85 -15.04
CA VAL A 84 -5.79 -3.17 -15.05
C VAL A 84 -5.13 -2.44 -13.90
N TYR A 85 -4.33 -3.14 -13.12
CA TYR A 85 -3.69 -2.62 -11.92
C TYR A 85 -2.18 -2.44 -12.10
N ASN A 86 -1.59 -1.51 -11.35
CA ASN A 86 -0.16 -1.50 -11.09
C ASN A 86 0.21 -2.42 -9.92
N ASN A 87 1.51 -2.57 -9.64
CA ASN A 87 1.99 -3.38 -8.52
C ASN A 87 1.54 -2.90 -7.13
N GLY A 88 1.00 -1.68 -7.02
CA GLY A 88 0.43 -1.13 -5.78
C GLY A 88 -1.07 -1.34 -5.65
N GLY A 89 -1.70 -2.13 -6.53
CA GLY A 89 -3.14 -2.38 -6.49
C GLY A 89 -4.01 -1.18 -6.89
N LYS A 90 -3.44 -0.20 -7.59
CA LYS A 90 -4.18 0.95 -8.13
C LYS A 90 -4.55 0.72 -9.60
N VAL A 91 -5.78 1.05 -9.97
CA VAL A 91 -6.28 0.92 -11.35
C VAL A 91 -5.59 1.93 -12.26
N ILE A 92 -4.84 1.46 -13.25
CA ILE A 92 -4.12 2.27 -14.23
C ILE A 92 -4.83 2.36 -15.58
N SER A 93 -5.73 1.42 -15.88
CA SER A 93 -6.54 1.45 -17.10
C SER A 93 -7.87 0.70 -16.91
N GLU A 94 -8.86 1.08 -17.72
CA GLU A 94 -10.11 0.36 -17.90
C GLU A 94 -10.24 -0.13 -19.34
N ALA A 95 -10.93 -1.26 -19.54
CA ALA A 95 -11.23 -1.80 -20.85
C ALA A 95 -12.67 -2.34 -20.95
N ASN A 96 -13.24 -2.31 -22.15
CA ASN A 96 -14.59 -2.82 -22.43
C ASN A 96 -14.62 -4.35 -22.58
N ALA A 97 -15.81 -4.91 -22.86
CA ALA A 97 -16.07 -6.34 -23.12
C ALA A 97 -15.17 -6.97 -24.21
N SER A 98 -14.70 -6.18 -25.18
CA SER A 98 -13.82 -6.61 -26.28
C SER A 98 -12.32 -6.43 -25.97
N ASN A 99 -11.95 -6.17 -24.72
CA ASN A 99 -10.58 -5.90 -24.27
C ASN A 99 -9.97 -4.64 -24.90
N GLN A 100 -10.79 -3.71 -25.36
CA GLN A 100 -10.31 -2.42 -25.86
C GLN A 100 -10.24 -1.44 -24.70
N VAL A 101 -9.07 -0.82 -24.52
CA VAL A 101 -8.85 0.17 -23.46
C VAL A 101 -9.75 1.39 -23.70
N THR A 102 -10.50 1.80 -22.68
CA THR A 102 -11.42 2.94 -22.72
C THR A 102 -10.89 4.14 -21.96
N ALA A 103 -10.15 3.91 -20.86
CA ALA A 103 -9.55 4.96 -20.06
C ALA A 103 -8.15 4.57 -19.56
N ASN A 104 -7.29 5.56 -19.37
CA ASN A 104 -6.00 5.42 -18.69
C ASN A 104 -5.90 6.42 -17.55
N TYR A 105 -5.26 6.01 -16.47
CA TYR A 105 -5.18 6.75 -15.22
C TYR A 105 -3.72 7.01 -14.85
N VAL A 106 -3.44 8.24 -14.40
CA VAL A 106 -2.11 8.65 -13.93
C VAL A 106 -2.18 8.88 -12.43
N TRP A 107 -1.43 8.07 -11.68
CA TRP A 107 -1.32 8.18 -10.24
C TRP A 107 -0.09 8.96 -9.83
N GLY A 108 -0.26 9.85 -8.85
CA GLY A 108 0.83 10.41 -8.07
C GLY A 108 1.24 9.45 -6.94
N PRO A 109 2.17 9.87 -6.07
CA PRO A 109 2.57 9.07 -4.92
C PRO A 109 1.42 8.75 -3.96
N ASP A 110 0.44 9.66 -3.83
CA ASP A 110 -0.61 9.61 -2.82
C ASP A 110 -2.03 9.47 -3.41
N ARG A 111 -2.29 10.00 -4.61
CA ARG A 111 -3.65 10.04 -5.20
C ARG A 111 -3.68 9.99 -6.72
N LEU A 112 -4.86 9.75 -7.28
CA LEU A 112 -5.11 9.83 -8.72
C LEU A 112 -4.97 11.29 -9.17
N LEU A 113 -4.28 11.54 -10.27
CA LEU A 113 -4.02 12.90 -10.75
C LEU A 113 -4.80 13.20 -12.03
N ALA A 114 -4.87 12.25 -12.94
CA ALA A 114 -5.48 12.47 -14.25
C ALA A 114 -6.09 11.20 -14.85
N LYS A 115 -7.11 11.42 -15.68
CA LYS A 115 -7.71 10.44 -16.60
C LYS A 115 -7.44 10.90 -18.03
N ARG A 116 -7.12 9.95 -18.91
CA ARG A 116 -7.15 10.12 -20.36
C ARG A 116 -8.22 9.21 -20.93
N ASP A 117 -9.21 9.82 -21.57
CA ASP A 117 -10.22 9.10 -22.34
C ASP A 117 -9.61 8.64 -23.67
N VAL A 118 -9.70 7.35 -23.97
CA VAL A 118 -9.05 6.78 -25.16
C VAL A 118 -9.78 7.17 -26.44
N SER A 119 -11.11 7.24 -26.39
CA SER A 119 -11.95 7.48 -27.57
C SER A 119 -11.82 8.91 -28.10
N THR A 120 -11.80 9.88 -27.19
CA THR A 120 -11.73 11.31 -27.48
C THR A 120 -10.32 11.87 -27.39
N ASN A 121 -9.39 11.11 -26.80
CA ASN A 121 -8.03 11.54 -26.49
C ASN A 121 -7.94 12.76 -25.54
N LYS A 122 -9.05 13.13 -24.89
CA LYS A 122 -9.10 14.23 -23.92
C LYS A 122 -8.47 13.81 -22.59
N LYS A 123 -7.86 14.78 -21.90
CA LYS A 123 -7.34 14.61 -20.54
C LYS A 123 -8.19 15.38 -19.55
N TYR A 124 -8.30 14.80 -18.38
CA TYR A 124 -9.07 15.33 -17.27
C TYR A 124 -8.24 15.24 -15.99
N TYR A 125 -8.36 16.24 -15.13
CA TYR A 125 -7.56 16.37 -13.91
C TYR A 125 -8.46 16.38 -12.69
N TYR A 126 -8.08 15.60 -11.68
CA TYR A 126 -8.87 15.40 -10.47
C TYR A 126 -8.50 16.45 -9.42
N LEU A 127 -9.52 17.08 -8.83
CA LEU A 127 -9.38 18.02 -7.72
C LEU A 127 -10.03 17.45 -6.47
N TYR A 128 -9.35 17.65 -5.33
CA TYR A 128 -9.66 17.00 -4.06
C TYR A 128 -9.92 17.99 -2.94
N ASN A 129 -10.75 17.61 -1.96
CA ASN A 129 -10.80 18.30 -0.68
C ASN A 129 -9.67 17.82 0.27
N GLY A 130 -9.67 18.33 1.51
CA GLY A 130 -8.66 17.96 2.53
C GLY A 130 -8.78 16.52 3.05
N HIS A 131 -9.95 15.90 2.93
CA HIS A 131 -10.18 14.50 3.30
C HIS A 131 -9.62 13.53 2.25
N GLY A 132 -9.57 13.96 0.98
CA GLY A 132 -9.13 13.13 -0.15
C GLY A 132 -10.27 12.74 -1.09
N ASP A 133 -11.44 13.37 -0.97
CA ASP A 133 -12.58 13.13 -1.85
C ASP A 133 -12.43 13.89 -3.16
N VAL A 134 -12.79 13.25 -4.28
CA VAL A 134 -12.87 13.93 -5.58
C VAL A 134 -14.05 14.88 -5.57
N VAL A 135 -13.79 16.18 -5.51
CA VAL A 135 -14.83 17.21 -5.51
C VAL A 135 -15.10 17.78 -6.90
N GLN A 136 -14.09 17.82 -7.77
CA GLN A 136 -14.22 18.33 -9.12
C GLN A 136 -13.30 17.59 -10.09
N ILE A 137 -13.70 17.56 -11.35
CA ILE A 137 -12.85 17.16 -12.46
C ILE A 137 -12.85 18.30 -13.47
N ILE A 138 -11.66 18.70 -13.93
CA ILE A 138 -11.48 19.76 -14.92
C ILE A 138 -10.89 19.22 -16.22
N ASP A 139 -11.22 19.87 -17.35
CA ASP A 139 -10.60 19.58 -18.65
C ASP A 139 -9.23 20.28 -18.83
N GLU A 140 -8.59 20.08 -19.99
CA GLU A 140 -7.31 20.71 -20.35
C GLU A 140 -7.36 22.25 -20.41
N SER A 141 -8.55 22.85 -20.49
CA SER A 141 -8.76 24.30 -20.48
C SER A 141 -9.10 24.85 -19.09
N GLY A 142 -9.20 23.98 -18.08
CA GLY A 142 -9.57 24.34 -16.71
C GLY A 142 -11.07 24.50 -16.47
N ASN A 143 -11.93 24.08 -17.41
CA ASN A 143 -13.37 24.08 -17.21
C ASN A 143 -13.77 22.91 -16.33
N ILE A 144 -14.68 23.13 -15.38
CA ILE A 144 -15.27 22.06 -14.56
C ILE A 144 -16.17 21.21 -15.45
N VAL A 145 -15.84 19.92 -15.57
CA VAL A 145 -16.65 18.93 -16.30
C VAL A 145 -17.46 18.06 -15.35
N ASN A 146 -16.93 17.75 -14.16
CA ASN A 146 -17.68 17.07 -13.10
C ASN A 146 -17.55 17.83 -11.77
N ASN A 147 -18.59 17.77 -10.95
CA ASN A 147 -18.66 18.39 -9.64
C ASN A 147 -19.45 17.51 -8.67
N TYR A 148 -18.93 17.33 -7.45
CA TYR A 148 -19.48 16.44 -6.44
C TYR A 148 -19.52 17.09 -5.06
N GLN A 149 -20.59 16.83 -4.32
CA GLN A 149 -20.71 17.13 -2.90
C GLN A 149 -21.11 15.87 -2.14
N TYR A 150 -20.46 15.64 -1.01
CA TYR A 150 -20.67 14.45 -0.18
C TYR A 150 -21.11 14.84 1.23
N ASP A 151 -21.80 13.93 1.91
CA ASP A 151 -21.84 13.94 3.38
C ASP A 151 -20.56 13.31 3.96
N GLU A 152 -20.46 13.30 5.29
CA GLU A 152 -19.30 12.74 5.98
C GLU A 152 -19.14 11.22 5.85
N TRP A 153 -20.14 10.50 5.34
CA TRP A 153 -20.09 9.05 5.13
C TRP A 153 -19.83 8.68 3.66
N GLY A 154 -19.72 9.68 2.78
CA GLY A 154 -19.49 9.49 1.36
C GLY A 154 -20.77 9.34 0.53
N ASN A 155 -21.95 9.63 1.08
CA ASN A 155 -23.17 9.75 0.26
C ASN A 155 -23.07 10.99 -0.61
N ILE A 156 -23.42 10.87 -1.89
CA ILE A 156 -23.42 11.98 -2.82
C ILE A 156 -24.68 12.82 -2.60
N LEU A 157 -24.53 14.04 -2.11
CA LEU A 157 -25.60 15.00 -1.90
C LEU A 157 -25.94 15.76 -3.20
N GLN A 158 -24.92 16.01 -4.02
CA GLN A 158 -25.06 16.66 -5.32
C GLN A 158 -24.01 16.10 -6.27
N GLN A 159 -24.42 15.75 -7.48
CA GLN A 159 -23.50 15.43 -8.58
C GLN A 159 -23.91 16.10 -9.88
N GLN A 160 -22.89 16.53 -10.62
CA GLN A 160 -22.99 16.93 -12.02
C GLN A 160 -21.84 16.24 -12.75
N GLU A 161 -22.16 15.45 -13.77
CA GLU A 161 -21.16 14.73 -14.57
C GLU A 161 -21.32 15.08 -16.05
N GLY A 162 -20.27 15.64 -16.64
CA GLY A 162 -20.13 15.80 -18.10
C GLY A 162 -19.35 14.67 -18.75
N ILE A 163 -18.66 13.86 -17.93
CA ILE A 163 -17.94 12.65 -18.33
C ILE A 163 -18.13 11.55 -17.29
N ASP A 164 -18.05 10.29 -17.71
CA ASP A 164 -18.12 9.15 -16.81
C ASP A 164 -16.92 9.13 -15.86
N ASN A 165 -17.15 8.88 -14.58
CA ASN A 165 -16.10 8.77 -13.58
C ASN A 165 -16.50 7.90 -12.39
N ALA A 166 -15.72 6.86 -12.13
CA ALA A 166 -15.95 5.96 -11.00
C ALA A 166 -15.24 6.40 -9.71
N PHE A 167 -14.14 7.16 -9.79
CA PHE A 167 -13.37 7.56 -8.60
C PHE A 167 -14.02 8.75 -7.89
N LYS A 168 -14.53 8.54 -6.66
CA LYS A 168 -15.33 9.54 -5.94
C LYS A 168 -14.81 9.78 -4.50
N TYR A 169 -15.58 9.42 -3.48
CA TYR A 169 -15.23 9.58 -2.06
C TYR A 169 -13.92 8.87 -1.70
N ALA A 170 -13.07 9.53 -0.91
CA ALA A 170 -11.71 9.10 -0.58
C ALA A 170 -10.81 8.72 -1.79
N GLY A 171 -11.18 9.12 -3.01
CA GLY A 171 -10.51 8.72 -4.25
C GLY A 171 -10.74 7.25 -4.63
N GLU A 172 -11.78 6.61 -4.09
CA GLU A 172 -12.10 5.21 -4.29
C GLU A 172 -13.21 5.01 -5.32
N ILE A 173 -13.28 3.80 -5.90
CA ILE A 173 -14.24 3.47 -6.95
C ILE A 173 -15.64 3.28 -6.35
N GLN A 174 -16.60 4.10 -6.76
CA GLN A 174 -18.03 3.87 -6.52
C GLN A 174 -18.62 3.11 -7.70
N ASP A 175 -19.36 2.05 -7.41
CA ASP A 175 -20.22 1.38 -8.39
C ASP A 175 -21.62 1.99 -8.28
N GLU A 176 -21.92 2.96 -9.16
CA GLU A 176 -23.19 3.69 -9.18
C GLU A 176 -24.41 2.77 -9.15
N GLU A 177 -24.33 1.65 -9.88
CA GLU A 177 -25.40 0.67 -9.98
C GLU A 177 -25.70 -0.11 -8.68
N THR A 178 -24.79 -0.06 -7.71
CA THR A 178 -24.97 -0.68 -6.38
C THR A 178 -24.95 0.32 -5.24
N GLY A 179 -24.45 1.54 -5.47
CA GLY A 179 -24.16 2.54 -4.45
C GLY A 179 -22.91 2.25 -3.59
N LEU A 180 -22.26 1.09 -3.78
CA LEU A 180 -21.15 0.66 -2.94
C LEU A 180 -19.80 1.23 -3.41
N TYR A 181 -18.89 1.42 -2.45
CA TYR A 181 -17.49 1.69 -2.70
C TYR A 181 -16.66 0.41 -2.68
N TYR A 182 -15.88 0.18 -3.74
CA TYR A 182 -14.94 -0.93 -3.83
C TYR A 182 -13.61 -0.56 -3.18
N LEU A 183 -13.36 -1.08 -1.98
CA LEU A 183 -12.14 -0.85 -1.21
C LEU A 183 -11.18 -2.05 -1.30
N ARG A 184 -11.16 -2.77 -2.43
CA ARG A 184 -10.39 -4.02 -2.61
C ARG A 184 -10.88 -5.18 -1.76
N ALA A 185 -10.52 -5.22 -0.49
CA ALA A 185 -10.85 -6.33 0.40
C ALA A 185 -12.33 -6.45 0.69
N ARG A 186 -13.01 -5.30 0.83
CA ARG A 186 -14.42 -5.22 1.20
C ARG A 186 -15.13 -4.13 0.42
N TYR A 187 -16.45 -4.23 0.41
CA TYR A 187 -17.32 -3.20 -0.13
C TYR A 187 -17.91 -2.39 1.02
N TYR A 188 -17.77 -1.08 0.92
CA TYR A 188 -18.29 -0.11 1.87
C TYR A 188 -19.62 0.44 1.36
N ASP A 189 -20.61 0.47 2.25
CA ASP A 189 -21.94 1.03 2.00
C ASP A 189 -22.05 2.39 2.70
N PRO A 190 -22.03 3.50 1.94
CA PRO A 190 -22.09 4.86 2.49
C PRO A 190 -23.48 5.19 3.05
N ALA A 191 -24.56 4.59 2.54
CA ALA A 191 -25.91 4.87 2.98
C ALA A 191 -26.13 4.43 4.44
N VAL A 192 -25.39 3.41 4.88
CA VAL A 192 -25.47 2.84 6.23
C VAL A 192 -24.22 3.13 7.06
N GLY A 193 -23.14 3.64 6.43
CA GLY A 193 -21.88 3.96 7.08
C GLY A 193 -21.11 2.73 7.57
N ARG A 194 -21.16 1.61 6.82
CA ARG A 194 -20.49 0.35 7.23
C ARG A 194 -20.12 -0.57 6.06
N PHE A 195 -19.25 -1.53 6.32
CA PHE A 195 -18.97 -2.62 5.39
C PHE A 195 -20.13 -3.60 5.27
N ILE A 196 -20.24 -4.25 4.11
CA ILE A 196 -21.25 -5.29 3.86
C ILE A 196 -20.75 -6.70 4.24
N SER A 197 -19.46 -6.86 4.52
CA SER A 197 -18.84 -8.10 4.99
C SER A 197 -18.01 -7.84 6.26
N LYS A 198 -17.79 -8.89 7.05
CA LYS A 198 -16.94 -8.81 8.25
C LYS A 198 -15.50 -8.54 7.87
N ASP A 199 -14.82 -7.78 8.72
CA ASP A 199 -13.36 -7.72 8.74
C ASP A 199 -12.77 -9.11 9.02
N THR A 200 -11.65 -9.42 8.39
CA THR A 200 -10.85 -10.61 8.72
C THR A 200 -10.02 -10.38 9.99
N TYR A 201 -9.78 -9.13 10.35
CA TYR A 201 -9.23 -8.77 11.64
C TYR A 201 -10.32 -8.80 12.72
N GLU A 202 -10.24 -9.77 13.64
CA GLU A 202 -11.26 -10.00 14.69
C GLU A 202 -11.32 -8.92 15.79
N GLY A 203 -10.50 -7.88 15.68
CA GLY A 203 -10.40 -6.84 16.69
C GLY A 203 -9.42 -7.18 17.83
N SER A 204 -9.33 -6.26 18.78
CA SER A 204 -8.55 -6.40 19.99
C SER A 204 -9.42 -6.21 21.21
N ILE A 205 -9.31 -7.10 22.19
CA ILE A 205 -10.06 -7.00 23.46
C ILE A 205 -9.74 -5.70 24.20
N SER A 206 -8.54 -5.15 24.01
CA SER A 206 -8.14 -3.85 24.59
C SER A 206 -8.59 -2.64 23.78
N ASN A 207 -9.15 -2.84 22.58
CA ASN A 207 -9.81 -1.80 21.79
C ASN A 207 -11.26 -2.22 21.45
N PRO A 208 -12.23 -1.92 22.32
CA PRO A 208 -13.63 -2.32 22.11
C PRO A 208 -14.25 -1.82 20.79
N LEU A 209 -13.78 -0.70 20.23
CA LEU A 209 -14.27 -0.21 18.94
C LEU A 209 -13.89 -1.14 17.79
N SER A 210 -12.72 -1.78 17.86
CA SER A 210 -12.26 -2.73 16.85
C SER A 210 -13.02 -4.07 16.85
N LEU A 211 -13.82 -4.35 17.88
CA LEU A 211 -14.60 -5.59 17.98
C LEU A 211 -15.85 -5.58 17.08
N ASN A 212 -16.25 -4.41 16.56
CA ASN A 212 -17.31 -4.33 15.56
C ASN A 212 -16.71 -4.46 14.15
N LEU A 213 -16.78 -5.66 13.61
CA LEU A 213 -16.14 -6.05 12.35
C LEU A 213 -16.74 -5.41 11.09
N TYR A 214 -17.76 -4.56 11.22
CA TYR A 214 -18.41 -3.88 10.10
C TYR A 214 -18.13 -2.37 10.06
N THR A 215 -17.52 -1.79 11.10
CA THR A 215 -17.36 -0.32 11.16
C THR A 215 -16.43 0.17 10.06
N TYR A 216 -16.83 1.25 9.41
CA TYR A 216 -15.93 2.03 8.58
C TYR A 216 -15.12 2.98 9.47
N VAL A 217 -13.79 2.89 9.40
CA VAL A 217 -12.82 3.83 10.01
C VAL A 217 -13.09 4.25 11.47
N GLU A 218 -13.48 3.29 12.30
CA GLU A 218 -13.87 3.50 13.72
C GLU A 218 -15.00 4.54 13.92
N ASN A 219 -15.89 4.69 12.94
CA ASN A 219 -16.94 5.71 12.91
C ASN A 219 -16.40 7.15 12.99
N LYS A 220 -15.20 7.39 12.44
CA LYS A 220 -14.61 8.74 12.32
C LYS A 220 -14.32 9.11 10.85
N PRO A 221 -15.32 9.03 9.96
CA PRO A 221 -15.09 9.19 8.52
C PRO A 221 -14.74 10.62 8.11
N LEU A 222 -14.93 11.62 8.97
CA LEU A 222 -14.52 13.00 8.68
C LEU A 222 -13.00 13.18 8.54
N ASN A 223 -12.21 12.37 9.27
CA ASN A 223 -10.75 12.54 9.34
C ASN A 223 -9.98 11.31 8.85
N ASN A 224 -10.70 10.23 8.54
CA ASN A 224 -10.13 8.92 8.31
C ASN A 224 -10.71 8.28 7.04
N VAL A 225 -9.85 7.61 6.29
CA VAL A 225 -10.18 6.83 5.10
C VAL A 225 -9.77 5.37 5.30
N ASP A 226 -10.41 4.43 4.61
CA ASP A 226 -9.90 3.05 4.51
C ASP A 226 -9.51 2.77 3.05
N PRO A 227 -8.22 2.85 2.69
CA PRO A 227 -7.82 2.63 1.31
C PRO A 227 -7.99 1.17 0.88
N SER A 228 -7.80 0.19 1.76
CA SER A 228 -7.66 -1.23 1.36
C SER A 228 -8.80 -2.13 1.82
N GLY A 229 -9.81 -1.55 2.47
CA GLY A 229 -10.93 -2.26 3.05
C GLY A 229 -10.52 -3.11 4.24
N PHE A 230 -9.38 -2.89 4.86
CA PHE A 230 -8.89 -3.64 6.02
C PHE A 230 -8.33 -2.72 7.12
N TRP A 231 -8.05 -1.44 6.80
CA TRP A 231 -7.22 -0.58 7.65
C TRP A 231 -7.77 0.83 7.64
N CYS A 232 -7.86 1.43 8.81
CA CYS A 232 -8.15 2.84 8.88
C CYS A 232 -6.85 3.64 8.72
N GLN A 233 -6.89 4.68 7.89
CA GLN A 233 -5.84 5.66 7.67
C GLN A 233 -6.31 7.04 8.17
N SER A 234 -5.52 7.71 9.01
CA SER A 234 -5.80 9.07 9.52
C SER A 234 -4.67 10.03 9.19
N THR A 235 -4.97 11.25 8.74
CA THR A 235 -3.95 12.30 8.53
C THR A 235 -4.07 13.36 9.61
N VAL A 236 -3.11 13.40 10.55
CA VAL A 236 -3.05 14.40 11.63
C VAL A 236 -1.75 15.18 11.54
N ASN A 237 -1.83 16.51 11.46
CA ASN A 237 -0.67 17.41 11.35
C ASN A 237 0.29 17.06 10.19
N GLY A 238 -0.26 16.66 9.04
CA GLY A 238 0.53 16.28 7.86
C GLY A 238 1.25 14.92 7.99
N LYS A 239 0.88 14.11 8.98
CA LYS A 239 1.36 12.74 9.16
C LYS A 239 0.20 11.76 8.98
N THR A 240 0.45 10.70 8.23
CA THR A 240 -0.50 9.61 7.99
C THR A 240 -0.28 8.48 9.00
N TYR A 241 -1.37 7.89 9.49
CA TYR A 241 -1.39 6.79 10.46
C TYR A 241 -2.30 5.68 9.93
N SER A 242 -1.79 4.47 9.75
CA SER A 242 -2.58 3.34 9.19
C SER A 242 -2.49 2.09 10.08
N HIS A 243 -3.62 1.45 10.44
CA HIS A 243 -3.63 0.21 11.21
C HIS A 243 -4.86 -0.68 10.92
N ALA A 244 -4.66 -2.00 10.90
CA ALA A 244 -5.72 -2.99 10.73
C ALA A 244 -6.66 -2.97 11.95
N GLY A 245 -7.93 -2.58 11.76
CA GLY A 245 -8.90 -2.40 12.85
C GLY A 245 -8.50 -1.38 13.93
N GLY A 246 -7.72 -0.35 13.57
CA GLY A 246 -7.33 0.71 14.49
C GLY A 246 -7.01 2.03 13.79
N CYS A 247 -7.36 3.16 14.40
CA CYS A 247 -6.98 4.52 13.99
C CYS A 247 -6.63 5.37 15.22
N SER A 248 -5.84 4.81 16.13
CA SER A 248 -5.44 5.52 17.33
C SER A 248 -4.03 5.13 17.77
N ASP A 249 -3.06 5.94 17.33
CA ASP A 249 -1.81 6.32 17.99
C ASP A 249 -0.54 6.16 17.11
N PRO A 250 0.17 7.25 16.78
CA PRO A 250 1.55 7.25 16.24
C PRO A 250 2.53 6.26 16.90
N ALA A 251 2.30 5.89 18.15
CA ALA A 251 3.16 5.01 18.94
C ALA A 251 3.01 3.51 18.62
N ASN A 252 2.05 3.10 17.77
CA ASN A 252 1.80 1.69 17.46
C ASN A 252 2.52 1.16 16.20
N TYR A 253 3.69 1.71 15.85
CA TYR A 253 4.53 1.17 14.75
C TYR A 253 4.94 -0.30 14.97
N ASP A 254 4.94 -0.77 16.22
CA ASP A 254 5.22 -2.16 16.59
C ASP A 254 4.13 -3.16 16.18
N ARG A 255 3.04 -2.67 15.55
CA ARG A 255 1.87 -3.47 15.17
C ARG A 255 1.58 -3.58 13.68
N TYR A 256 2.42 -2.99 12.84
CA TYR A 256 2.28 -3.11 11.40
C TYR A 256 2.74 -4.48 10.89
N VAL A 257 2.02 -5.04 9.92
CA VAL A 257 2.40 -6.24 9.16
C VAL A 257 2.13 -5.98 7.67
N PRO A 258 3.13 -6.09 6.78
CA PRO A 258 2.94 -5.97 5.34
C PRO A 258 1.86 -6.88 4.77
N ASP A 259 1.05 -6.37 3.84
CA ASP A 259 -0.01 -7.13 3.15
C ASP A 259 0.53 -8.42 2.52
N LYS A 260 1.77 -8.39 1.99
CA LYS A 260 2.45 -9.58 1.44
C LYS A 260 2.56 -10.71 2.47
N ILE A 261 2.79 -10.38 3.74
CA ILE A 261 2.97 -11.38 4.81
C ILE A 261 1.62 -11.96 5.18
N VAL A 262 0.57 -11.14 5.20
CA VAL A 262 -0.80 -11.60 5.44
C VAL A 262 -1.26 -12.51 4.30
N ALA A 263 -1.14 -12.05 3.05
CA ALA A 263 -1.56 -12.78 1.86
C ALA A 263 -0.82 -14.12 1.69
N ASN A 264 0.47 -14.18 2.00
CA ASN A 264 1.27 -15.40 1.91
C ASN A 264 1.04 -16.39 3.07
N ASN A 265 0.30 -15.99 4.10
CA ASN A 265 0.09 -16.79 5.30
C ASN A 265 -1.39 -16.84 5.74
N PRO A 266 -2.28 -17.36 4.88
CA PRO A 266 -3.70 -17.42 5.19
C PRO A 266 -3.96 -18.26 6.45
N GLY A 267 -4.86 -17.80 7.31
CA GLY A 267 -5.28 -18.48 8.53
C GLY A 267 -4.31 -18.36 9.73
N LYS A 268 -3.22 -17.58 9.62
CA LYS A 268 -2.35 -17.28 10.76
C LYS A 268 -2.94 -16.17 11.63
N SER A 269 -2.78 -16.30 12.95
CA SER A 269 -3.13 -15.23 13.89
C SER A 269 -2.21 -14.02 13.71
N TYR A 270 -2.67 -12.86 14.15
CA TYR A 270 -1.87 -11.65 14.14
C TYR A 270 -0.53 -11.82 14.86
N GLU A 271 -0.48 -12.51 16.01
CA GLU A 271 0.77 -12.79 16.75
C GLU A 271 1.76 -13.62 15.93
N GLN A 272 1.25 -14.53 15.10
CA GLN A 272 2.08 -15.32 14.20
C GLN A 272 2.58 -14.48 13.03
N LEU A 273 1.73 -13.63 12.45
CA LEU A 273 2.06 -12.75 11.35
C LEU A 273 3.08 -11.68 11.74
N ILE A 274 2.91 -11.02 12.90
CA ILE A 274 3.86 -10.03 13.42
C ILE A 274 5.21 -10.68 13.78
N SER A 275 5.21 -11.94 14.23
CA SER A 275 6.45 -12.69 14.47
C SER A 275 7.20 -12.99 13.17
N LEU A 276 6.50 -13.35 12.10
CA LEU A 276 7.08 -13.52 10.76
C LEU A 276 7.67 -12.20 10.26
N TYR A 277 6.93 -11.10 10.37
CA TYR A 277 7.43 -9.80 9.96
C TYR A 277 8.67 -9.37 10.74
N LYS A 278 8.68 -9.52 12.07
CA LYS A 278 9.87 -9.28 12.90
C LYS A 278 11.05 -10.16 12.50
N SER A 279 10.81 -11.39 12.07
CA SER A 279 11.86 -12.28 11.55
C SER A 279 12.41 -11.83 10.19
N GLU A 280 11.58 -11.27 9.30
CA GLU A 280 12.02 -10.66 8.03
C GLU A 280 12.88 -9.40 8.31
N GLN A 281 12.45 -8.54 9.23
CA GLN A 281 13.21 -7.36 9.65
C GLN A 281 14.59 -7.72 10.20
N LEU A 282 14.66 -8.76 11.04
CA LEU A 282 15.92 -9.26 11.59
C LEU A 282 16.82 -9.84 10.49
N THR A 283 16.26 -10.64 9.58
CA THR A 283 16.97 -11.22 8.44
C THR A 283 17.58 -10.13 7.55
N ALA A 284 16.78 -9.11 7.20
CA ALA A 284 17.24 -7.97 6.40
C ALA A 284 18.37 -7.20 7.09
N THR A 285 18.27 -7.00 8.41
CA THR A 285 19.30 -6.34 9.20
C THR A 285 20.61 -7.15 9.23
N LEU A 286 20.52 -8.48 9.36
CA LEU A 286 21.70 -9.36 9.35
C LEU A 286 22.35 -9.41 7.96
N LEU A 287 21.56 -9.49 6.89
CA LEU A 287 22.02 -9.43 5.51
C LEU A 287 22.77 -8.12 5.24
N ALA A 288 22.18 -6.99 5.64
CA ALA A 288 22.78 -5.66 5.51
C ALA A 288 24.15 -5.55 6.19
N LYS A 289 24.32 -6.14 7.39
CA LYS A 289 25.62 -6.21 8.07
C LYS A 289 26.66 -6.99 7.26
N GLY A 290 26.27 -8.05 6.58
CA GLY A 290 27.15 -8.79 5.68
C GLY A 290 27.57 -7.98 4.45
N LEU A 291 26.62 -7.22 3.86
CA LEU A 291 26.85 -6.38 2.69
C LEU A 291 27.79 -5.20 2.98
N GLY A 292 27.74 -4.62 4.19
CA GLY A 292 28.54 -3.45 4.56
C GLY A 292 30.05 -3.60 4.37
N ASN A 293 30.60 -4.81 4.62
CA ASN A 293 32.02 -5.09 4.37
C ASN A 293 32.37 -5.05 2.88
N GLY A 294 31.45 -5.50 2.00
CA GLY A 294 31.60 -5.42 0.56
C GLY A 294 31.61 -3.97 0.07
N VAL A 295 30.66 -3.16 0.56
CA VAL A 295 30.61 -1.71 0.26
C VAL A 295 31.91 -1.01 0.66
N LYS A 296 32.44 -1.34 1.85
CA LYS A 296 33.72 -0.78 2.34
C LYS A 296 34.90 -1.17 1.44
N LYS A 297 35.07 -2.46 1.18
CA LYS A 297 36.16 -2.96 0.35
C LYS A 297 36.12 -2.33 -1.04
N GLU A 298 34.94 -2.23 -1.64
CA GLU A 298 34.82 -1.64 -2.97
C GLU A 298 35.08 -0.14 -2.98
N PHE A 299 34.61 0.59 -1.96
CA PHE A 299 34.88 2.02 -1.83
C PHE A 299 36.38 2.28 -1.68
N GLU A 300 37.07 1.48 -0.87
CA GLU A 300 38.54 1.54 -0.71
C GLU A 300 39.26 1.19 -2.00
N ASN A 301 38.83 0.17 -2.74
CA ASN A 301 39.42 -0.16 -4.05
C ASN A 301 39.21 0.96 -5.09
N THR A 302 38.05 1.63 -5.06
CA THR A 302 37.69 2.66 -6.05
C THR A 302 38.36 4.00 -5.76
N PHE A 303 38.51 4.36 -4.49
CA PHE A 303 38.96 5.70 -4.08
C PHE A 303 40.23 5.71 -3.20
N GLY A 304 40.78 4.55 -2.84
CA GLY A 304 41.90 4.41 -1.90
C GLY A 304 43.16 5.14 -2.33
N ASP A 305 43.47 5.14 -3.64
CA ASP A 305 44.64 5.83 -4.20
C ASP A 305 44.49 7.36 -4.22
N PHE A 306 43.27 7.88 -4.10
CA PHE A 306 42.96 9.32 -4.13
C PHE A 306 42.83 9.94 -2.73
N LEU A 307 42.99 9.17 -1.64
CA LEU A 307 42.62 9.59 -0.28
C LEU A 307 43.75 9.41 0.77
N PRO A 308 44.90 10.09 0.67
CA PRO A 308 45.81 10.19 1.81
C PRO A 308 45.20 11.17 2.85
N GLY A 309 44.45 10.65 3.83
CA GLY A 309 44.06 11.42 5.02
C GLY A 309 42.57 11.43 5.43
N MET A 310 41.67 10.77 4.70
CA MET A 310 40.30 10.57 5.19
C MET A 310 40.27 9.46 6.24
N MET A 311 40.11 9.82 7.50
CA MET A 311 39.97 8.88 8.61
C MET A 311 38.64 8.12 8.48
N ILE A 312 38.69 6.88 7.97
CA ILE A 312 37.55 5.95 8.04
C ILE A 312 37.27 5.69 9.52
N GLY A 313 36.16 6.22 10.03
CA GLY A 313 35.75 5.99 11.42
C GLY A 313 35.42 4.52 11.63
N SER A 314 36.32 3.77 12.26
CA SER A 314 36.07 2.40 12.71
C SER A 314 35.11 2.40 13.89
N THR A 315 33.81 2.18 13.65
CA THR A 315 32.92 1.44 14.56
C THR A 315 31.64 1.08 13.80
N VAL A 316 31.47 -0.20 13.48
CA VAL A 316 30.14 -0.78 13.28
C VAL A 316 29.51 -0.76 14.68
N ALA A 317 28.58 0.16 14.93
CA ALA A 317 27.91 0.23 16.22
C ALA A 317 26.99 -1.00 16.37
N ALA A 318 27.47 -2.00 17.10
CA ALA A 318 26.63 -3.10 17.56
C ALA A 318 25.75 -2.58 18.72
N PRO A 319 24.42 -2.69 18.66
CA PRO A 319 23.60 -2.54 19.86
C PRO A 319 23.89 -3.72 20.80
N ALA A 320 24.01 -3.43 22.10
CA ALA A 320 24.29 -4.43 23.12
C ALA A 320 23.16 -5.49 23.18
N PRO A 321 23.47 -6.79 23.30
CA PRO A 321 22.44 -7.81 23.42
C PRO A 321 21.83 -7.74 24.82
N LYS A 322 20.57 -7.32 24.92
CA LYS A 322 19.73 -7.65 26.07
C LYS A 322 18.90 -8.88 25.74
N THR A 323 19.10 -9.92 26.53
CA THR A 323 18.37 -11.18 26.48
C THR A 323 16.87 -10.93 26.64
N MET A 324 16.08 -11.23 25.61
CA MET A 324 14.65 -11.46 25.79
C MET A 324 14.43 -12.95 26.08
N PRO A 325 13.50 -13.32 26.98
CA PRO A 325 13.22 -14.71 27.30
C PRO A 325 12.62 -15.41 26.08
N VAL A 326 13.16 -16.58 25.74
CA VAL A 326 12.65 -17.45 24.67
C VAL A 326 11.74 -18.52 25.30
N PRO A 327 10.44 -18.58 25.00
CA PRO A 327 9.65 -19.79 25.16
C PRO A 327 9.67 -20.57 23.84
N GLY A 328 10.16 -21.81 23.87
CA GLY A 328 9.94 -22.78 22.79
C GLY A 328 11.14 -23.01 21.86
N ALA A 329 12.20 -23.61 22.38
CA ALA A 329 13.28 -24.20 21.58
C ALA A 329 12.75 -25.40 20.77
N GLY A 330 12.23 -25.14 19.57
CA GLY A 330 11.75 -26.19 18.66
C GLY A 330 11.83 -25.87 17.17
N VAL A 331 11.91 -24.60 16.78
CA VAL A 331 11.76 -24.18 15.36
C VAL A 331 13.11 -24.00 14.63
N LEU A 332 14.23 -23.97 15.36
CA LEU A 332 15.56 -23.66 14.82
C LEU A 332 16.18 -24.73 13.90
N LYS A 333 15.59 -25.93 13.80
CA LYS A 333 16.08 -26.98 12.88
C LYS A 333 15.45 -26.94 11.48
N GLY A 334 14.34 -26.20 11.29
CA GLY A 334 13.65 -26.11 10.00
C GLY A 334 14.20 -25.03 9.06
N ALA A 335 14.69 -23.92 9.60
CA ALA A 335 15.17 -22.77 8.81
C ALA A 335 16.49 -23.03 8.06
N VAL A 336 17.32 -23.96 8.55
CA VAL A 336 18.59 -24.32 7.89
C VAL A 336 18.37 -25.25 6.69
N ALA A 337 17.29 -26.04 6.68
CA ALA A 337 17.02 -27.01 5.62
C ALA A 337 16.44 -26.39 4.34
N ILE A 338 15.79 -25.22 4.43
CA ILE A 338 15.24 -24.51 3.25
C ILE A 338 16.36 -23.84 2.43
N ILE A 339 17.49 -23.53 3.05
CA ILE A 339 18.65 -22.92 2.38
C ILE A 339 19.32 -23.90 1.41
N THR A 340 19.24 -25.22 1.67
CA THR A 340 19.90 -26.24 0.84
C THR A 340 19.09 -26.66 -0.40
N ALA A 341 17.80 -26.29 -0.50
CA ALA A 341 16.95 -26.65 -1.65
C ALA A 341 16.82 -25.54 -2.71
N ILE A 342 17.15 -24.29 -2.38
CA ILE A 342 17.03 -23.13 -3.31
C ILE A 342 18.32 -22.92 -4.12
N ILE A 343 19.45 -23.46 -3.69
CA ILE A 343 20.72 -23.37 -4.42
C ILE A 343 21.09 -24.78 -4.90
N GLY A 344 20.55 -25.17 -6.07
CA GLY A 344 20.99 -26.34 -6.80
C GLY A 344 22.42 -26.17 -7.36
N ALA A 345 23.41 -26.14 -6.48
CA ALA A 345 24.82 -26.14 -6.84
C ALA A 345 25.47 -27.45 -6.39
N THR A 346 25.41 -28.44 -7.27
CA THR A 346 26.39 -29.53 -7.26
C THR A 346 27.79 -28.93 -7.37
N THR A 347 28.66 -29.33 -6.45
CA THR A 347 30.09 -29.00 -6.45
C THR A 347 30.75 -29.55 -7.72
N THR A 348 31.04 -28.67 -8.67
CA THR A 348 32.07 -28.91 -9.68
C THR A 348 32.99 -27.71 -9.75
N THR A 349 34.24 -27.94 -9.37
CA THR A 349 35.37 -27.05 -9.57
C THR A 349 35.58 -26.80 -11.06
N ALA A 350 35.22 -25.60 -11.50
CA ALA A 350 35.71 -25.03 -12.75
C ALA A 350 35.97 -23.53 -12.48
N GLU A 351 37.24 -23.17 -12.41
CA GLU A 351 37.68 -21.78 -12.49
C GLU A 351 37.20 -21.22 -13.83
N THR A 352 36.13 -20.43 -13.78
CA THR A 352 35.75 -19.57 -14.90
C THR A 352 35.67 -18.17 -14.33
N THR A 353 36.74 -17.42 -14.55
CA THR A 353 36.84 -15.99 -14.26
C THR A 353 35.89 -15.26 -15.21
N THR A 354 34.62 -15.18 -14.85
CA THR A 354 33.69 -14.20 -15.39
C THR A 354 33.70 -12.99 -14.46
N THR A 355 34.53 -12.01 -14.81
CA THR A 355 34.44 -10.66 -14.27
C THR A 355 33.08 -10.08 -14.66
N VAL A 356 32.12 -10.15 -13.74
CA VAL A 356 30.95 -9.26 -13.78
C VAL A 356 31.44 -7.93 -13.22
N ASP A 357 31.67 -6.97 -14.10
CA ASP A 357 31.97 -5.57 -13.76
C ASP A 357 30.68 -4.93 -13.18
N LEU A 358 30.32 -5.30 -11.94
CA LEU A 358 29.32 -4.57 -11.16
C LEU A 358 30.02 -3.35 -10.55
N LYS A 359 30.22 -2.32 -11.36
CA LYS A 359 30.72 -1.04 -10.87
C LYS A 359 29.72 -0.48 -9.86
N TYR A 360 30.02 -0.58 -8.56
CA TYR A 360 29.17 -0.07 -7.50
C TYR A 360 28.86 1.41 -7.75
N GLN A 361 27.58 1.74 -7.90
CA GLN A 361 27.16 3.13 -8.02
C GLN A 361 27.01 3.72 -6.62
N PHE A 362 28.10 4.33 -6.13
CA PHE A 362 28.13 4.98 -4.83
C PHE A 362 27.21 6.21 -4.77
N ILE A 363 26.51 6.32 -3.64
CA ILE A 363 25.63 7.44 -3.33
C ILE A 363 25.97 7.99 -1.95
N PHE A 364 25.85 9.31 -1.83
CA PHE A 364 26.34 10.09 -0.72
C PHE A 364 25.20 10.84 -0.04
N ARG A 365 25.23 10.89 1.28
CA ARG A 365 24.30 11.66 2.09
C ARG A 365 25.07 12.47 3.12
N ASN A 366 24.74 13.75 3.23
CA ASN A 366 25.35 14.62 4.24
C ASN A 366 24.90 14.22 5.63
N GLY A 367 25.84 14.21 6.57
CA GLY A 367 25.62 13.95 7.98
C GLY A 367 26.46 12.80 8.53
N SER A 368 26.30 12.56 9.83
CA SER A 368 27.13 11.64 10.61
C SER A 368 26.65 10.19 10.61
N GLY A 369 25.64 9.84 9.80
CA GLY A 369 25.06 8.50 9.77
C GLY A 369 24.39 8.05 11.06
N ASN A 370 23.95 9.00 11.90
CA ASN A 370 23.20 8.69 13.13
C ASN A 370 21.72 8.37 12.82
N LYS A 371 20.97 7.91 13.83
CA LYS A 371 19.54 7.56 13.71
C LYS A 371 18.76 8.65 12.98
N THR A 372 18.88 9.89 13.45
CA THR A 372 18.19 11.04 12.86
C THR A 372 18.62 11.30 11.42
N ASN A 373 19.90 11.16 11.08
CA ASN A 373 20.39 11.40 9.73
C ASN A 373 19.90 10.35 8.73
N LEU A 374 19.87 9.07 9.12
CA LEU A 374 19.49 7.94 8.26
C LEU A 374 18.02 7.49 8.43
N THR A 375 17.17 8.36 8.97
CA THR A 375 15.72 8.17 9.05
C THR A 375 15.05 9.35 8.33
N PRO A 376 14.11 9.17 7.39
CA PRO A 376 13.49 10.28 6.68
C PRO A 376 12.71 11.23 7.59
N ARG A 377 12.64 12.51 7.21
CA ARG A 377 11.95 13.59 7.92
C ARG A 377 10.45 13.56 7.61
N PRO A 378 9.58 13.49 8.64
CA PRO A 378 8.14 13.66 8.46
C PRO A 378 7.82 14.95 7.68
N GLY A 379 6.98 14.84 6.65
CA GLY A 379 6.51 15.98 5.84
C GLY A 379 7.54 16.59 4.88
N ILE A 380 8.79 16.11 4.87
CA ILE A 380 9.83 16.62 3.95
C ILE A 380 10.35 15.51 3.04
N ASP A 381 10.69 14.35 3.60
CA ASP A 381 11.26 13.22 2.86
C ASP A 381 10.15 12.23 2.43
N THR A 382 8.98 12.76 2.03
CA THR A 382 7.77 11.98 1.67
C THR A 382 7.95 11.10 0.44
N ASN A 383 8.93 11.42 -0.40
CA ASN A 383 9.30 10.63 -1.58
C ASN A 383 10.57 9.79 -1.34
N GLY A 384 10.95 9.57 -0.09
CA GLY A 384 12.13 8.80 0.30
C GLY A 384 13.28 9.64 0.85
N LEU A 385 14.24 8.94 1.45
CA LEU A 385 15.43 9.54 2.05
C LEU A 385 16.40 9.99 0.94
N SER A 386 16.73 11.28 0.94
CA SER A 386 17.60 11.86 -0.09
C SER A 386 19.08 11.44 0.01
N TYR A 387 19.62 11.00 -1.12
CA TYR A 387 21.03 10.78 -1.39
C TYR A 387 21.41 11.49 -2.69
N PHE A 388 22.71 11.51 -3.00
CA PHE A 388 23.24 12.13 -4.21
C PHE A 388 24.34 11.28 -4.83
N LEU A 389 24.43 11.27 -6.17
CA LEU A 389 25.51 10.60 -6.92
C LEU A 389 26.90 11.23 -6.71
N LYS A 390 26.96 12.41 -6.08
CA LYS A 390 28.20 13.12 -5.78
C LYS A 390 28.19 13.59 -4.31
N PRO A 391 29.34 13.60 -3.62
CA PRO A 391 29.44 14.09 -2.26
C PRO A 391 29.11 15.59 -2.18
N LYS A 392 28.44 16.03 -1.10
CA LYS A 392 27.99 17.42 -0.90
C LYS A 392 28.36 17.97 0.49
N GLY A 393 29.64 17.95 0.86
CA GLY A 393 30.13 18.49 2.15
C GLY A 393 30.48 17.43 3.18
N SER A 394 30.92 17.83 4.38
CA SER A 394 31.34 16.94 5.48
C SER A 394 30.65 17.32 6.80
N PRO A 395 30.36 16.37 7.71
CA PRO A 395 30.57 14.92 7.57
C PRO A 395 29.56 14.31 6.58
N MET A 396 29.87 13.14 6.03
CA MET A 396 28.98 12.44 5.11
C MET A 396 28.97 10.92 5.31
N THR A 397 27.92 10.29 4.80
CA THR A 397 27.82 8.83 4.68
C THR A 397 27.75 8.41 3.22
N VAL A 398 28.43 7.32 2.90
CA VAL A 398 28.39 6.70 1.56
C VAL A 398 27.85 5.27 1.66
N THR A 399 27.04 4.89 0.69
CA THR A 399 26.62 3.50 0.42
C THR A 399 26.54 3.32 -1.10
N SER A 400 25.98 2.21 -1.60
CA SER A 400 25.74 2.03 -3.04
C SER A 400 24.29 1.64 -3.33
N ILE A 401 23.85 1.93 -4.55
CA ILE A 401 22.52 1.53 -5.03
C ILE A 401 22.35 0.01 -5.00
N GLU A 402 23.39 -0.73 -5.38
CA GLU A 402 23.41 -2.19 -5.39
C GLU A 402 23.24 -2.74 -3.97
N ALA A 403 24.00 -2.22 -3.01
CA ALA A 403 23.91 -2.65 -1.62
C ALA A 403 22.52 -2.40 -1.03
N ILE A 404 21.91 -1.24 -1.32
CA ILE A 404 20.54 -0.93 -0.91
C ILE A 404 19.56 -1.94 -1.52
N ASN A 405 19.60 -2.11 -2.84
CA ASN A 405 18.67 -3.00 -3.54
C ASN A 405 18.84 -4.47 -3.12
N SER A 406 20.06 -4.90 -2.79
CA SER A 406 20.36 -6.25 -2.28
C SER A 406 19.79 -6.51 -0.88
N THR A 407 19.35 -5.50 -0.13
CA THR A 407 18.72 -5.71 1.18
C THR A 407 17.35 -6.39 1.08
N GLY A 408 16.66 -6.26 -0.06
CA GLY A 408 15.31 -6.78 -0.25
C GLY A 408 14.23 -6.08 0.57
N VAL A 409 14.55 -4.98 1.25
CA VAL A 409 13.59 -4.17 2.04
C VAL A 409 13.64 -2.69 1.68
N LEU A 410 14.74 -2.24 1.08
CA LEU A 410 14.88 -0.90 0.50
C LEU A 410 15.18 -1.00 -0.99
N TYR A 411 14.86 0.06 -1.71
CA TYR A 411 15.37 0.30 -3.06
C TYR A 411 15.83 1.75 -3.21
N ALA A 412 16.80 1.96 -4.09
CA ALA A 412 17.30 3.27 -4.47
C ALA A 412 16.94 3.60 -5.93
N ARG A 413 16.39 4.79 -6.16
CA ARG A 413 16.03 5.29 -7.49
C ARG A 413 16.69 6.64 -7.74
N VAL A 414 17.40 6.77 -8.86
CA VAL A 414 17.80 8.08 -9.39
C VAL A 414 16.55 8.76 -9.94
N ASP A 415 16.03 9.75 -9.23
CA ASP A 415 14.77 10.44 -9.55
C ASP A 415 15.01 11.81 -10.21
N ASN A 416 16.20 12.39 -10.06
CA ASN A 416 16.61 13.59 -10.79
C ASN A 416 18.06 13.47 -11.28
N PRO A 417 18.27 12.94 -12.51
CA PRO A 417 19.60 12.77 -13.08
C PRO A 417 20.39 14.08 -13.23
N ALA A 418 19.72 15.21 -13.46
CA ALA A 418 20.37 16.50 -13.66
C ALA A 418 21.06 17.02 -12.38
N THR A 419 20.43 16.81 -11.22
CA THR A 419 21.01 17.18 -9.92
C THR A 419 21.77 16.03 -9.25
N GLY A 420 21.66 14.83 -9.83
CA GLY A 420 22.15 13.58 -9.29
C GLY A 420 21.45 13.15 -8.01
N HIS A 421 20.20 13.58 -7.77
CA HIS A 421 19.43 13.15 -6.61
C HIS A 421 19.01 11.69 -6.73
N VAL A 422 19.03 11.00 -5.59
CA VAL A 422 18.66 9.60 -5.45
C VAL A 422 17.72 9.50 -4.26
N ALA A 423 16.52 8.96 -4.46
CA ALA A 423 15.59 8.64 -3.41
C ALA A 423 15.77 7.20 -2.94
N VAL A 424 15.92 7.00 -1.63
CA VAL A 424 15.94 5.67 -1.00
C VAL A 424 14.63 5.44 -0.26
N MET A 425 13.94 4.37 -0.59
CA MET A 425 12.60 4.07 -0.08
C MET A 425 12.46 2.60 0.32
N PRO A 426 11.56 2.27 1.24
CA PRO A 426 11.17 0.89 1.46
C PRO A 426 10.46 0.30 0.25
N ILE A 427 10.60 -1.01 0.08
CA ILE A 427 9.86 -1.76 -0.95
C ILE A 427 8.36 -1.73 -0.64
N ASP A 428 7.98 -1.81 0.63
CA ASP A 428 6.61 -1.59 1.06
C ASP A 428 6.39 -0.08 1.30
N PRO A 429 5.55 0.60 0.50
CA PRO A 429 5.35 2.04 0.62
C PRO A 429 4.82 2.49 2.00
N PHE A 430 4.06 1.64 2.70
CA PHE A 430 3.52 1.98 4.03
C PHE A 430 4.61 2.07 5.09
N GLU A 431 5.72 1.33 4.91
CA GLU A 431 6.85 1.41 5.83
C GLU A 431 7.55 2.77 5.79
N LEU A 432 7.38 3.58 4.73
CA LEU A 432 8.02 4.90 4.65
C LEU A 432 7.47 5.84 5.72
N GLU A 433 6.16 5.80 5.94
CA GLU A 433 5.48 6.61 6.95
C GLU A 433 5.85 6.19 8.35
N ILE A 434 5.88 4.87 8.59
CA ILE A 434 6.31 4.26 9.85
C ILE A 434 7.76 4.66 10.15
N TRP A 435 8.63 4.53 9.16
CA TRP A 435 10.04 4.86 9.27
C TRP A 435 10.23 6.33 9.63
N MET A 436 9.55 7.25 8.95
CA MET A 436 9.57 8.69 9.27
C MET A 436 9.12 8.98 10.71
N ALA A 437 8.08 8.30 11.18
CA ALA A 437 7.53 8.52 12.53
C ALA A 437 8.57 8.25 13.63
N THR A 438 9.51 7.33 13.42
CA THR A 438 10.54 6.96 14.40
C THR A 438 11.69 7.96 14.56
N ARG A 439 11.78 8.99 13.69
CA ARG A 439 12.95 9.88 13.60
C ARG A 439 13.26 10.64 14.88
N ASN A 440 12.23 11.15 15.56
CA ASN A 440 12.36 12.14 16.63
C ASN A 440 12.16 11.57 18.03
N ASP A 441 12.08 10.25 18.18
CA ASP A 441 12.08 9.61 19.50
C ASP A 441 13.53 9.35 19.95
N PRO A 442 14.06 10.10 20.94
CA PRO A 442 15.43 9.95 21.41
C PRO A 442 15.61 8.72 22.33
N THR A 443 14.52 8.12 22.81
CA THR A 443 14.52 6.99 23.74
C THR A 443 14.30 5.64 23.06
N ALA A 444 13.65 5.63 21.89
CA ALA A 444 13.43 4.41 21.12
C ALA A 444 14.66 3.98 20.31
N GLU A 445 14.83 2.68 20.12
CA GLU A 445 15.78 2.12 19.16
C GLU A 445 15.51 2.65 17.73
N PRO A 446 16.52 2.71 16.85
CA PRO A 446 16.30 3.01 15.44
C PRO A 446 15.36 1.99 14.79
N TYR A 447 14.44 2.46 13.94
CA TYR A 447 13.64 1.56 13.10
C TYR A 447 14.55 0.66 12.26
N TYR A 448 14.08 -0.55 11.93
CA TYR A 448 14.94 -1.56 11.32
C TYR A 448 15.55 -1.10 9.99
N LEU A 449 14.83 -0.32 9.16
CA LEU A 449 15.36 0.28 7.93
C LEU A 449 16.51 1.27 8.18
N THR A 450 16.45 2.04 9.27
CA THR A 450 17.56 2.90 9.69
C THR A 450 18.78 2.05 10.05
N THR A 451 18.57 0.94 10.76
CA THR A 451 19.63 0.00 11.15
C THR A 451 20.23 -0.70 9.94
N VAL A 452 19.42 -1.07 8.96
CA VAL A 452 19.84 -1.61 7.66
C VAL A 452 20.75 -0.60 6.95
N LEU A 453 20.30 0.65 6.79
CA LEU A 453 21.11 1.70 6.16
C LEU A 453 22.42 1.96 6.91
N GLN A 454 22.38 2.02 8.24
CA GLN A 454 23.58 2.16 9.06
C GLN A 454 24.57 1.02 8.84
N SER A 455 24.08 -0.20 8.59
CA SER A 455 24.91 -1.39 8.40
C SER A 455 25.60 -1.40 7.03
N ILE A 456 24.99 -0.80 6.00
CA ILE A 456 25.55 -0.70 4.65
C ILE A 456 26.17 0.67 4.32
N SER A 457 26.27 1.57 5.31
CA SER A 457 26.82 2.91 5.12
C SER A 457 28.17 3.07 5.80
N ILE A 458 29.12 3.69 5.10
CA ILE A 458 30.43 4.08 5.61
C ILE A 458 30.37 5.54 6.01
N LYS A 459 30.88 5.87 7.20
CA LYS A 459 31.02 7.26 7.66
C LYS A 459 32.34 7.84 7.19
N LEU A 460 32.24 8.96 6.50
CA LEU A 460 33.35 9.75 5.98
C LEU A 460 33.40 11.06 6.79
N LYS A 461 34.56 11.35 7.37
CA LYS A 461 34.80 12.58 8.14
C LYS A 461 35.39 13.64 7.25
#